data_AF-A0A7G9A6A8-F1
#
_entry.id   AF-A0A7G9A6A8-F1
#
_cell.length_a   1.000
_cell.length_b   1.000
_cell.length_c   1.000
_cell.angle_alpha   90.00
_cell.angle_beta   90.00
_cell.angle_gamma   90.00
#
_symmetry.space_group_name_H-M   'P 1'
#
loop_
_entity.id
_entity.type
_entity.pdbx_description
1 polymer ?
#
loop_
_entity_poly.entity_id
_entity_poly.type
_entity_poly.pdbx_seq_one_letter_code
_entity_poly.pdbx_strand_id
1 'polypeptide(L)'
;MALLVTADDSIRKLSPQDLEGSRNNDGAFSLADMQQMVGGYIQAVMLNPVIVHDGIRYSWLVINEEGKLLSLPGNNNATLIAKSAIRPDDYIVGNALMLEESEFQ
;
A
#
# COMPACT_ATOMS: atom_id res chain seq x y z
N MET A 1 -4.93 -2.85 10.21
CA MET A 1 -4.53 -1.43 10.14
C MET A 1 -3.65 -1.22 8.90
N ALA A 2 -3.78 -0.09 8.22
CA ALA A 2 -2.95 0.25 7.06
C ALA A 2 -2.35 1.65 7.16
N LEU A 3 -1.27 1.88 6.40
CA LEU A 3 -0.77 3.22 6.10
C LEU A 3 -0.95 3.50 4.62
N LEU A 4 -1.73 4.51 4.28
CA LEU A 4 -1.80 5.06 2.93
C LEU A 4 -0.65 6.05 2.75
N VAL A 5 0.26 5.73 1.84
CA VAL A 5 1.39 6.56 1.42
C VAL A 5 1.00 7.21 0.10
N THR A 6 0.65 8.49 0.13
CA THR A 6 0.18 9.20 -1.07
C THR A 6 1.34 9.78 -1.87
N ALA A 7 1.10 10.03 -3.16
CA ALA A 7 2.12 10.60 -4.04
C ALA A 7 2.45 12.08 -3.78
N ASP A 8 1.66 12.77 -2.95
CA ASP A 8 1.90 14.14 -2.47
C ASP A 8 2.64 14.17 -1.11
N ASP A 9 3.40 13.11 -0.82
CA ASP A 9 4.23 12.93 0.38
C ASP A 9 3.48 12.86 1.72
N SER A 10 2.16 12.64 1.70
CA SER A 10 1.38 12.41 2.93
C SER A 10 1.36 10.93 3.33
N ILE A 11 1.29 10.66 4.64
CA ILE A 11 1.06 9.32 5.19
C ILE A 11 -0.16 9.37 6.10
N ARG A 12 -1.13 8.50 5.85
CA ARG A 12 -2.40 8.46 6.60
C ARG A 12 -2.65 7.06 7.15
N LYS A 13 -2.96 7.00 8.45
CA LYS A 13 -3.36 5.76 9.13
C LYS A 13 -4.82 5.44 8.82
N LEU A 14 -5.12 4.18 8.50
CA LEU A 14 -6.45 3.73 8.07
C LEU A 14 -6.89 2.44 8.79
N SER A 15 -8.11 2.43 9.32
CA SER A 15 -8.73 1.20 9.83
C SER A 15 -9.76 0.65 8.84
N PRO A 16 -9.82 -0.67 8.60
CA PRO A 16 -10.85 -1.30 7.76
C PRO A 16 -12.28 -0.93 8.16
N GLN A 17 -12.54 -0.79 9.47
CA GLN A 17 -13.86 -0.43 10.01
C GLN A 17 -14.35 0.97 9.57
N ASP A 18 -13.43 1.84 9.15
CA ASP A 18 -13.72 3.21 8.71
C ASP A 18 -14.12 3.25 7.22
N LEU A 19 -13.95 2.15 6.48
CA LEU A 19 -14.21 2.05 5.04
C LEU A 19 -15.49 1.27 4.76
N GLU A 20 -16.30 1.74 3.81
CA GLU A 20 -17.61 1.13 3.54
C GLU A 20 -17.51 -0.33 3.09
N GLY A 21 -16.60 -0.64 2.15
CA GLY A 21 -16.44 -2.01 1.64
C GLY A 21 -15.80 -2.98 2.65
N SER A 22 -15.05 -2.46 3.63
CA SER A 22 -14.27 -3.25 4.58
C SER A 22 -14.93 -3.38 5.95
N ARG A 23 -15.97 -2.58 6.24
CA ARG A 23 -16.58 -2.47 7.58
C ARG A 23 -17.02 -3.81 8.18
N ASN A 24 -17.49 -4.74 7.34
CA ASN A 24 -17.99 -6.05 7.76
C ASN A 24 -17.11 -7.21 7.26
N ASN A 25 -15.85 -6.93 6.92
CA ASN A 25 -14.93 -7.91 6.36
C ASN A 25 -13.94 -8.44 7.43
N ASP A 26 -14.45 -8.81 8.61
CA ASP A 26 -13.69 -9.39 9.72
C ASP A 26 -12.40 -8.63 10.12
N GLY A 27 -12.41 -7.30 9.95
CA GLY A 27 -11.26 -6.45 10.26
C GLY A 27 -10.15 -6.47 9.19
N ALA A 28 -10.40 -7.01 8.00
CA ALA A 28 -9.53 -6.99 6.83
C ALA A 28 -10.02 -5.97 5.78
N PHE A 29 -9.12 -5.46 4.96
CA PHE A 29 -9.43 -4.59 3.84
C PHE A 29 -10.06 -5.37 2.68
N SER A 30 -11.14 -4.82 2.13
CA SER A 30 -11.75 -5.37 0.92
C SER A 30 -10.87 -5.05 -0.30
N LEU A 31 -10.91 -5.93 -1.31
CA LEU A 31 -10.25 -5.68 -2.60
C LEU A 31 -10.72 -4.37 -3.23
N ALA A 32 -12.03 -4.09 -3.17
CA ALA A 32 -12.62 -2.89 -3.75
C ALA A 32 -12.07 -1.61 -3.09
N ASP A 33 -11.97 -1.57 -1.77
CA ASP A 33 -11.40 -0.42 -1.07
C ASP A 33 -9.91 -0.25 -1.38
N MET A 34 -9.15 -1.36 -1.43
CA MET A 34 -7.73 -1.31 -1.81
C MET A 34 -7.53 -0.76 -3.22
N GLN A 35 -8.31 -1.23 -4.18
CA GLN A 35 -8.29 -0.75 -5.57
C GLN A 35 -8.66 0.74 -5.65
N GLN A 36 -9.68 1.16 -4.90
CA GLN A 36 -10.08 2.57 -4.85
C GLN A 36 -8.97 3.47 -4.29
N MET A 37 -8.27 3.01 -3.25
CA MET A 37 -7.21 3.77 -2.58
C MET A 37 -5.94 3.91 -3.43
N VAL A 38 -5.52 2.84 -4.14
CA VAL A 38 -4.35 2.91 -5.05
C VAL A 38 -4.70 3.43 -6.44
N GLY A 39 -6.00 3.45 -6.79
CA GLY A 39 -6.51 4.02 -8.03
C GLY A 39 -6.39 3.11 -9.26
N GLY A 40 -6.52 1.80 -9.10
CA GLY A 40 -6.41 0.84 -10.20
C GLY A 40 -6.32 -0.62 -9.75
N TYR A 41 -5.91 -1.51 -10.66
CA TYR A 41 -5.60 -2.90 -10.30
C TYR A 41 -4.40 -2.97 -9.34
N ILE A 42 -4.46 -3.91 -8.41
CA ILE A 42 -3.48 -4.01 -7.34
C ILE A 42 -2.35 -4.97 -7.70
N GLN A 43 -1.13 -4.57 -7.37
CA GLN A 43 0.01 -5.47 -7.23
C GLN A 43 0.45 -5.45 -5.76
N ALA A 44 0.64 -6.63 -5.17
CA ALA A 44 1.21 -6.78 -3.82
C ALA A 44 2.73 -7.02 -3.91
N VAL A 45 3.50 -6.22 -3.20
CA VAL A 45 4.95 -6.32 -3.07
C VAL A 45 5.29 -6.71 -1.64
N MET A 46 5.97 -7.84 -1.45
CA MET A 46 6.43 -8.26 -0.13
C MET A 46 7.62 -7.41 0.30
N LEU A 47 7.51 -6.74 1.44
CA LEU A 47 8.56 -5.92 2.03
C LEU A 47 9.57 -6.79 2.78
N ASN A 48 10.85 -6.63 2.44
CA ASN A 48 11.95 -7.27 3.14
C ASN A 48 13.14 -6.30 3.25
N PRO A 49 13.49 -5.81 4.45
CA PRO A 49 12.94 -6.20 5.74
C PRO A 49 11.50 -5.70 5.98
N VAL A 50 10.80 -6.35 6.90
CA VAL A 50 9.50 -5.90 7.43
C VAL A 50 9.67 -4.53 8.09
N ILE A 51 8.72 -3.63 7.86
CA ILE A 51 8.71 -2.30 8.50
C ILE A 51 7.87 -2.38 9.77
N VAL A 52 8.40 -1.86 10.87
CA VAL A 52 7.70 -1.78 12.16
C VAL A 52 7.45 -0.32 12.51
N HIS A 53 6.19 0.04 12.72
CA HIS A 53 5.78 1.38 13.13
C HIS A 53 4.64 1.29 14.15
N ASP A 54 4.73 2.02 15.25
CA ASP A 54 3.79 1.93 16.38
C ASP A 54 3.52 0.50 16.90
N GLY A 55 4.54 -0.36 16.84
CA GLY A 55 4.42 -1.78 17.23
C GLY A 55 3.68 -2.67 16.23
N ILE A 56 3.23 -2.12 15.10
CA ILE A 56 2.56 -2.84 14.00
C ILE A 56 3.60 -3.25 12.96
N ARG A 57 3.51 -4.50 12.48
CA ARG A 57 4.41 -5.09 11.48
C ARG A 57 3.78 -5.01 10.09
N TYR A 58 4.36 -4.23 9.21
CA TYR A 58 3.94 -4.07 7.82
C TYR A 58 4.87 -4.87 6.89
N SER A 59 4.36 -5.92 6.28
CA SER A 59 5.13 -6.82 5.39
C SER A 59 4.72 -6.71 3.92
N TRP A 60 3.69 -5.92 3.62
CA TRP A 60 3.16 -5.79 2.27
C TRP A 60 3.03 -4.33 1.87
N LEU A 61 3.38 -4.03 0.62
CA LEU A 61 3.06 -2.78 -0.05
C LEU A 61 2.17 -3.10 -1.25
N VAL A 62 0.95 -2.60 -1.22
CA VAL A 62 0.01 -2.68 -2.33
C VAL A 62 0.09 -1.40 -3.15
N ILE A 63 0.25 -1.56 -4.46
CA ILE A 63 0.42 -0.46 -5.43
C ILE A 63 -0.53 -0.63 -6.61
N ASN A 64 -0.70 0.42 -7.39
CA ASN A 64 -1.36 0.33 -8.68
C ASN A 64 -0.43 -0.30 -9.73
N GLU A 65 -0.77 -1.50 -10.21
CA GLU A 65 0.00 -2.25 -11.22
C GLU A 65 0.15 -1.46 -12.53
N GLU A 66 -0.88 -0.71 -12.90
CA GLU A 66 -0.94 0.06 -14.14
C GLU A 66 -0.42 1.49 -13.96
N GLY A 67 0.02 1.88 -12.76
CA GLY A 67 0.28 3.26 -12.42
C GLY A 67 1.29 3.94 -13.35
N LYS A 68 2.33 3.21 -13.80
CA LYS A 68 3.32 3.75 -14.75
C LYS A 68 2.76 3.88 -16.17
N LEU A 69 1.95 2.92 -16.59
CA LEU A 69 1.25 2.97 -17.88
C LEU A 69 0.32 4.20 -17.93
N LEU A 70 -0.33 4.50 -16.80
CA LEU A 70 -1.22 5.64 -16.63
C LEU A 70 -0.48 6.96 -16.34
N SER A 71 0.86 6.96 -16.32
CA SER A 71 1.68 8.14 -16.02
C SER A 71 1.33 8.82 -14.68
N LEU A 72 1.00 8.02 -13.66
CA LEU A 72 0.75 8.53 -12.31
C LEU A 72 2.01 9.21 -11.73
N PRO A 73 1.85 10.19 -10.81
CA PRO A 73 2.98 10.88 -10.20
C PRO A 73 3.87 9.92 -9.40
N GLY A 74 5.18 10.18 -9.38
CA GLY A 74 6.13 9.43 -8.57
C GLY A 74 5.83 9.54 -7.08
N ASN A 75 6.00 8.43 -6.36
CA ASN A 75 5.82 8.37 -4.92
C ASN A 75 7.17 8.03 -4.26
N ASN A 76 7.87 9.07 -3.81
CA ASN A 76 9.22 8.94 -3.27
C ASN A 76 9.25 8.13 -1.98
N ASN A 77 8.29 8.33 -1.09
CA ASN A 77 8.18 7.59 0.17
C ASN A 77 7.93 6.09 -0.09
N ALA A 78 6.95 5.75 -0.94
CA ALA A 78 6.69 4.36 -1.29
C ALA A 78 7.89 3.70 -2.00
N THR A 79 8.59 4.46 -2.85
CA THR A 79 9.83 3.99 -3.51
C THR A 79 10.94 3.69 -2.51
N LEU A 80 11.13 4.55 -1.50
CA LEU A 80 12.10 4.33 -0.43
C LEU A 80 11.74 3.10 0.42
N ILE A 81 10.46 2.98 0.80
CA ILE A 81 9.92 1.84 1.54
C ILE A 81 10.16 0.52 0.80
N ALA A 82 9.91 0.49 -0.50
CA ALA A 82 10.04 -0.70 -1.31
C ALA A 82 11.45 -0.95 -1.85
N LYS A 83 12.44 -0.11 -1.53
CA LYS A 83 13.73 -0.06 -2.24
C LYS A 83 14.48 -1.40 -2.29
N SER A 84 14.35 -2.22 -1.26
CA SER A 84 14.97 -3.55 -1.17
C SER A 84 14.12 -4.67 -1.81
N ALA A 85 12.85 -4.40 -2.12
CA ALA A 85 11.89 -5.34 -2.72
C ALA A 85 11.69 -5.12 -4.23
N ILE A 86 12.15 -3.99 -4.78
CA ILE A 86 12.07 -3.65 -6.20
C ILE A 86 13.46 -3.59 -6.85
N ARG A 87 13.53 -3.49 -8.18
CA ARG A 87 14.81 -3.40 -8.88
C ARG A 87 15.52 -2.07 -8.54
N PRO A 88 16.87 -1.99 -8.61
CA PRO A 88 17.61 -0.79 -8.23
C PRO A 88 17.17 0.51 -8.91
N ASP A 89 16.81 0.45 -10.20
CA ASP A 89 16.36 1.61 -11.00
C ASP A 89 14.84 1.73 -11.08
N ASP A 90 14.13 0.94 -10.27
CA ASP A 90 12.67 0.94 -10.21
C ASP A 90 12.17 1.99 -9.22
N TYR A 91 10.92 2.39 -9.40
CA TYR A 91 10.23 3.38 -8.59
C TYR A 91 8.73 3.12 -8.59
N ILE A 92 8.08 3.56 -7.51
CA ILE A 92 6.64 3.46 -7.30
C ILE A 92 5.97 4.78 -7.72
N VAL A 93 4.78 4.67 -8.30
CA VAL A 93 3.96 5.81 -8.74
C VAL A 93 2.55 5.67 -8.17
N GLY A 94 1.85 6.79 -8.04
CA GLY A 94 0.52 6.85 -7.44
C GLY A 94 0.55 6.57 -5.93
N ASN A 95 -0.63 6.36 -5.36
CA ASN A 95 -0.76 6.03 -3.95
C ASN A 95 -0.38 4.56 -3.72
N ALA A 96 0.14 4.27 -2.53
CA ALA A 96 0.46 2.92 -2.09
C ALA A 96 -0.11 2.67 -0.69
N LEU A 97 -0.42 1.41 -0.39
CA LEU A 97 -0.93 0.97 0.91
C LEU A 97 0.07 0.02 1.55
N MET A 98 0.53 0.34 2.76
CA MET A 98 1.26 -0.60 3.59
C MET A 98 0.26 -1.40 4.43
N LEU A 99 0.36 -2.73 4.35
CA LEU A 99 -0.55 -3.65 5.02
C LEU A 99 0.20 -4.56 5.99
N GLU A 100 -0.52 -5.00 7.01
CA GLU A 100 -0.03 -5.95 8.01
C GLU A 100 0.21 -7.34 7.42
N GLU A 101 1.06 -8.11 8.08
CA GLU A 101 1.40 -9.48 7.68
C GLU A 101 0.20 -10.41 7.58
N SER A 102 -0.81 -10.20 8.42
CA SER A 102 -2.04 -11.00 8.43
C SER A 102 -3.00 -10.71 7.28
N GLU A 103 -2.76 -9.67 6.46
CA GLU A 103 -3.70 -9.24 5.42
C GLU A 103 -3.71 -10.18 4.20
N PHE A 104 -2.57 -10.84 3.92
CA PHE A 104 -2.46 -11.87 2.90
C PHE A 104 -1.97 -13.16 3.55
N GLN A 105 -2.91 -14.05 3.89
CA GLN A 105 -2.67 -15.41 4.40
C GLN A 105 -3.07 -16.47 3.38
#